data_AF-A0A2P1M870-F1
#
_entry.id   AF-A0A2P1M870-F1
#
_cell.length_a   1.000
_cell.length_b   1.000
_cell.length_c   1.000
_cell.angle_alpha   90.00
_cell.angle_beta   90.00
_cell.angle_gamma   90.00
#
_symmetry.space_group_name_H-M   'P 1'
#
loop_
_entity.id
_entity.type
_entity.pdbx_description
1 polymer ?
#
loop_
_entity_poly.entity_id
_entity_poly.type
_entity_poly.pdbx_seq_one_letter_code
_entity_poly.pdbx_strand_id
1 'polypeptide(L)'
;WVESNSWDGRYGLVICTDSAVYAEGPARPTGGAAAIAMLIGPDAPIVFESKLRGSHMAHVYDFYKPNLASEYPVVDGKLSQTCYLMALDSCYNHLCNKFEKLEGKEFSINDADYFVFHSPYNKLVQKSFARLLYNDFLRNASSIDEAAKEKFTPYSSLSLDESYQSRDLEKV
;
A
#
# COMPACT_ATOMS: atom_id res chain seq x y z
N TRP A 1 16.12 16.15 2.05
CA TRP A 1 17.44 16.51 2.62
C TRP A 1 18.50 16.63 1.54
N VAL A 2 18.80 15.56 0.78
CA VAL A 2 19.76 15.63 -0.35
C VAL A 2 19.41 16.74 -1.35
N GLU A 3 18.13 16.91 -1.70
CA GLU A 3 17.68 17.97 -2.63
C GLU A 3 17.50 19.37 -1.98
N SER A 4 17.87 19.57 -0.72
CA SER A 4 17.67 20.86 -0.04
C SER A 4 18.93 21.72 0.00
N ASN A 5 18.76 23.04 0.16
CA ASN A 5 19.86 24.01 0.29
C ASN A 5 20.81 23.74 1.48
N SER A 6 20.41 22.92 2.45
CA SER A 6 21.23 22.55 3.60
C SER A 6 22.06 21.28 3.39
N TRP A 7 21.99 20.67 2.20
CA TRP A 7 22.82 19.51 1.88
C TRP A 7 24.29 19.90 1.77
N ASP A 8 25.16 19.14 2.42
CA ASP A 8 26.59 19.42 2.53
C ASP A 8 27.47 18.49 1.69
N GLY A 9 26.86 17.76 0.74
CA GLY A 9 27.54 16.82 -0.14
C GLY A 9 27.73 15.40 0.43
N ARG A 10 27.40 15.14 1.70
CA ARG A 10 27.49 13.80 2.29
C ARG A 10 26.27 12.94 1.95
N TYR A 11 26.43 11.63 2.03
CA TYR A 11 25.32 10.69 1.90
C TYR A 11 24.38 10.73 3.10
N GLY A 12 23.12 10.39 2.83
CA GLY A 12 22.13 10.10 3.86
C GLY A 12 22.13 8.59 4.12
N LEU A 13 21.92 8.18 5.36
CA LEU A 13 21.77 6.77 5.71
C LEU A 13 20.41 6.58 6.37
N VAL A 14 19.56 5.77 5.75
CA VAL A 14 18.26 5.37 6.30
C VAL A 14 18.40 3.96 6.87
N ILE A 15 17.96 3.78 8.11
CA ILE A 15 17.88 2.47 8.78
C ILE A 15 16.42 2.19 9.11
N CYS A 16 15.90 1.10 8.56
CA CYS A 16 14.62 0.54 8.95
C CYS A 16 14.90 -0.71 9.78
N THR A 17 14.54 -0.72 11.06
CA THR A 17 14.78 -1.87 11.96
C THR A 17 13.56 -2.10 12.82
N ASP A 18 13.15 -3.36 12.93
CA ASP A 18 12.01 -3.73 13.75
C ASP A 18 12.10 -5.19 14.20
N SER A 19 11.45 -5.47 15.33
CA SER A 19 11.16 -6.81 15.82
C SER A 19 9.66 -6.87 16.12
N ALA A 20 8.91 -7.47 15.20
CA ALA A 20 7.47 -7.65 15.31
C ALA A 20 7.17 -8.87 16.17
N VAL A 21 6.94 -8.64 17.46
CA VAL A 21 6.62 -9.67 18.45
C VAL A 21 5.18 -9.54 18.91
N TYR A 22 4.48 -10.67 18.97
CA TYR A 22 3.08 -10.76 19.38
C TYR A 22 2.91 -11.74 20.54
N ALA A 23 1.89 -11.48 21.37
CA ALA A 23 1.47 -12.36 22.45
C ALA A 23 1.01 -13.74 21.91
N GLU A 24 0.59 -14.64 22.81
CA GLU A 24 -0.11 -15.86 22.40
C GLU A 24 -1.38 -15.50 21.61
N GLY A 25 -1.69 -16.31 20.58
CA GLY A 25 -2.86 -16.11 19.75
C GLY A 25 -2.55 -16.09 18.24
N PRO A 26 -3.57 -15.79 17.42
CA PRO A 26 -3.52 -15.97 15.96
C PRO A 26 -2.57 -15.01 15.23
N ALA A 27 -2.13 -13.93 15.87
CA ALA A 27 -1.17 -12.98 15.30
C ALA A 27 0.31 -13.42 15.50
N ARG A 28 0.59 -14.35 16.43
CA ARG A 28 1.97 -14.81 16.67
C ARG A 28 2.70 -15.33 15.42
N PRO A 29 2.06 -16.11 14.52
CA PRO A 29 2.72 -16.59 13.31
C PRO A 29 3.12 -15.49 12.32
N THR A 30 2.61 -14.26 12.48
CA THR A 30 2.93 -13.12 11.60
C THR A 30 4.06 -12.24 12.17
N GLY A 31 4.79 -12.72 13.18
CA GLY A 31 5.98 -12.04 13.68
C GLY A 31 7.17 -12.13 12.73
N GLY A 32 8.22 -11.36 13.03
CA GLY A 32 9.45 -11.34 12.24
C GLY A 32 10.39 -10.25 12.75
N ALA A 33 11.66 -10.32 12.38
CA ALA A 33 12.64 -9.30 12.75
C ALA A 33 13.67 -9.11 11.64
N ALA A 34 14.00 -7.86 11.34
CA ALA A 34 14.98 -7.51 10.32
C ALA A 34 15.50 -6.08 10.53
N ALA A 35 16.63 -5.81 9.90
CA ALA A 35 17.14 -4.47 9.69
C ALA A 35 17.59 -4.29 8.23
N ILE A 36 17.28 -3.15 7.64
CA ILE A 36 17.68 -2.75 6.29
C ILE A 36 18.36 -1.38 6.39
N ALA A 37 19.53 -1.27 5.77
CA ALA A 37 20.25 0.00 5.62
C ALA A 37 20.24 0.42 4.14
N MET A 38 19.84 1.66 3.87
CA MET A 38 19.81 2.25 2.54
C MET A 38 20.64 3.53 2.52
N LEU A 39 21.61 3.60 1.62
CA LEU A 39 22.41 4.80 1.39
C LEU A 39 21.72 5.69 0.34
N ILE A 40 21.53 6.96 0.65
CA ILE A 40 20.81 7.93 -0.17
C ILE A 40 21.77 9.00 -0.67
N GLY A 41 21.80 9.23 -1.98
CA GLY A 41 22.66 10.22 -2.63
C GLY A 41 22.21 10.52 -4.07
N PRO A 42 22.89 11.47 -4.74
CA PRO A 42 22.68 11.73 -6.17
C PRO A 42 23.14 10.55 -7.04
N ASP A 43 22.74 10.56 -8.31
CA ASP A 43 23.15 9.57 -9.34
C ASP A 43 22.86 8.11 -8.93
N ALA A 44 21.76 7.90 -8.21
CA ALA A 44 21.36 6.60 -7.71
C ALA A 44 20.88 5.66 -8.83
N PRO A 45 21.13 4.35 -8.74
CA PRO A 45 20.57 3.37 -9.67
C PRO A 45 19.06 3.13 -9.47
N ILE A 46 18.52 3.52 -8.31
CA ILE A 46 17.09 3.52 -8.00
C ILE A 46 16.72 4.97 -7.72
N VAL A 47 16.16 5.64 -8.73
CA VAL A 47 15.82 7.06 -8.67
C VAL A 47 14.37 7.22 -8.23
N PHE A 48 14.11 8.16 -7.33
CA PHE A 48 12.73 8.53 -7.00
C PHE A 48 12.10 9.34 -8.12
N GLU A 49 10.92 8.94 -8.56
CA GLU A 49 10.05 9.78 -9.39
C GLU A 49 9.34 10.80 -8.49
N SER A 50 10.02 11.91 -8.17
CA SER A 50 9.68 12.79 -7.04
C SER A 50 8.23 13.33 -7.02
N LYS A 51 7.58 13.39 -8.19
CA LYS A 51 6.18 13.86 -8.33
C LYS A 51 5.15 12.73 -8.40
N LEU A 52 5.55 11.48 -8.58
CA LEU A 52 4.66 10.33 -8.78
C LEU A 52 4.45 9.61 -7.43
N ARG A 53 3.53 10.14 -6.61
CA ARG A 53 3.22 9.63 -5.25
C ARG A 53 1.84 10.00 -4.75
N GLY A 54 1.22 9.12 -3.97
CA GLY A 54 0.02 9.40 -3.18
C GLY A 54 0.26 9.17 -1.69
N SER A 55 -0.46 9.86 -0.82
CA SER A 55 -0.38 9.64 0.63
C SER A 55 -1.77 9.77 1.23
N HIS A 56 -2.08 8.89 2.18
CA HIS A 56 -3.31 8.90 2.96
C HIS A 56 -2.93 8.81 4.45
N MET A 57 -3.52 9.66 5.27
CA MET A 57 -3.33 9.66 6.72
C MET A 57 -4.68 9.87 7.39
N ALA A 58 -4.97 9.07 8.40
CA ALA A 58 -6.23 9.12 9.13
C ALA A 58 -6.00 8.81 10.62
N HIS A 59 -6.87 9.36 11.46
CA HIS A 59 -6.92 8.98 12.86
C HIS A 59 -7.79 7.73 13.00
N VAL A 60 -7.16 6.59 13.30
CA VAL A 60 -7.80 5.28 13.47
C VAL A 60 -7.12 4.50 14.60
N TYR A 61 -7.79 3.46 15.09
CA TYR A 61 -7.32 2.58 16.18
C TYR A 61 -7.31 1.11 15.75
N ASP A 62 -6.78 0.83 14.57
CA ASP A 62 -6.69 -0.51 14.01
C ASP A 62 -5.56 -1.34 14.64
N PHE A 63 -4.38 -0.72 14.80
CA PHE A 63 -3.20 -1.31 15.43
C PHE A 63 -2.40 -0.25 16.20
N TYR A 64 -2.20 -0.42 17.51
CA TYR A 64 -1.44 0.53 18.32
C TYR A 64 -0.88 -0.10 19.61
N LYS A 65 0.09 0.57 20.25
CA LYS A 65 0.76 0.09 21.47
C LYS A 65 0.49 1.03 22.65
N PRO A 66 -0.70 0.97 23.29
CA PRO A 66 -1.04 1.88 24.38
C PRO A 66 -0.37 1.50 25.71
N ASN A 67 0.03 0.23 25.88
CA ASN A 67 0.68 -0.25 27.09
C ASN A 67 2.20 -0.10 26.97
N LEU A 68 2.75 0.94 27.60
CA LEU A 68 4.18 1.26 27.56
C LEU A 68 5.09 0.18 28.18
N ALA A 69 4.55 -0.69 29.03
CA ALA A 69 5.31 -1.75 29.68
C ALA A 69 5.31 -3.07 28.89
N SER A 70 4.64 -3.13 27.74
CA SER A 70 4.47 -4.35 26.94
C SER A 70 4.91 -4.11 25.50
N GLU A 71 5.63 -5.07 24.92
CA GLU A 71 5.98 -5.04 23.49
C GLU A 71 4.78 -5.36 22.58
N TYR A 72 3.75 -5.99 23.13
CA TYR A 72 2.59 -6.48 22.38
C TYR A 72 1.59 -5.37 22.05
N PRO A 73 1.10 -5.32 20.80
CA PRO A 73 0.11 -4.35 20.36
C PRO A 73 -1.32 -4.74 20.77
N VAL A 74 -2.20 -3.75 20.82
CA VAL A 74 -3.65 -3.92 20.70
C VAL A 74 -3.99 -3.91 19.21
N VAL A 75 -4.74 -4.92 18.75
CA VAL A 75 -5.04 -5.14 17.34
C VAL A 75 -6.51 -5.45 17.13
N ASP A 76 -7.19 -4.64 16.33
CA ASP A 76 -8.44 -5.01 15.67
C ASP A 76 -8.12 -5.48 14.25
N GLY A 77 -8.00 -6.80 14.06
CA GLY A 77 -7.56 -7.38 12.79
C GLY A 77 -8.55 -7.18 11.65
N LYS A 78 -9.85 -7.01 11.94
CA LYS A 78 -10.85 -6.68 10.92
C LYS A 78 -10.66 -5.24 10.46
N LEU A 79 -10.60 -4.31 11.42
CA LEU A 79 -10.41 -2.90 11.14
C LEU A 79 -9.06 -2.65 10.42
N SER A 80 -7.99 -3.34 10.82
CA SER A 80 -6.67 -3.24 10.19
C SER A 80 -6.69 -3.56 8.70
N GLN A 81 -7.42 -4.60 8.27
CA GLN A 81 -7.55 -4.90 6.85
C GLN A 81 -8.36 -3.83 6.11
N THR A 82 -9.46 -3.35 6.69
CA THR A 82 -10.29 -2.30 6.10
C THR A 82 -9.51 -0.98 5.97
N CYS A 83 -8.82 -0.55 7.03
CA CYS A 83 -7.99 0.65 7.02
C CYS A 83 -6.84 0.54 6.01
N TYR A 84 -6.20 -0.62 5.90
CA TYR A 84 -5.15 -0.86 4.91
C TYR A 84 -5.67 -0.70 3.47
N LEU A 85 -6.79 -1.34 3.12
CA LEU A 85 -7.34 -1.24 1.76
C LEU A 85 -7.86 0.17 1.45
N MET A 86 -8.47 0.84 2.43
CA MET A 86 -8.91 2.23 2.28
C MET A 86 -7.73 3.18 2.02
N ALA A 87 -6.63 3.01 2.76
CA ALA A 87 -5.41 3.77 2.54
C ALA A 87 -4.76 3.45 1.19
N LEU A 88 -4.77 2.17 0.78
CA LEU A 88 -4.25 1.72 -0.52
C LEU A 88 -5.01 2.38 -1.68
N ASP A 89 -6.34 2.30 -1.66
CA ASP A 89 -7.20 2.91 -2.69
C ASP A 89 -6.96 4.43 -2.77
N SER A 90 -6.91 5.12 -1.63
CA SER A 90 -6.67 6.56 -1.59
C SER A 90 -5.27 6.93 -2.13
N CYS A 91 -4.23 6.22 -1.71
CA CYS A 91 -2.88 6.43 -2.21
C CYS A 91 -2.78 6.17 -3.72
N TYR A 92 -3.38 5.08 -4.20
CA TYR A 92 -3.39 4.74 -5.62
C TYR A 92 -4.12 5.78 -6.46
N ASN A 93 -5.32 6.21 -6.04
CA ASN A 93 -6.06 7.27 -6.72
C ASN A 93 -5.28 8.60 -6.77
N HIS A 94 -4.61 8.98 -5.68
CA HIS A 94 -3.76 10.17 -5.67
C HIS A 94 -2.55 10.04 -6.60
N LEU A 95 -1.94 8.86 -6.69
CA LEU A 95 -0.86 8.57 -7.63
C LEU A 95 -1.36 8.68 -9.08
N CYS A 96 -2.49 8.05 -9.40
CA CYS A 96 -3.11 8.09 -10.72
C CYS A 96 -3.39 9.54 -11.17
N ASN A 97 -3.98 10.35 -10.29
CA ASN A 97 -4.25 11.76 -10.56
C ASN A 97 -2.98 12.59 -10.82
N LYS A 98 -1.83 12.22 -10.25
CA LYS A 98 -0.55 12.88 -10.52
C LYS A 98 0.07 12.38 -11.81
N PHE A 99 -0.01 11.08 -12.07
CA PHE A 99 0.46 10.46 -13.30
C PHE A 99 -0.23 11.07 -14.52
N GLU A 100 -1.56 11.22 -14.49
CA GLU A 100 -2.31 11.82 -15.59
C GLU A 100 -1.84 13.25 -15.90
N LYS A 101 -1.50 14.03 -14.88
CA LYS A 101 -0.95 15.39 -15.07
C LYS A 101 0.47 15.41 -15.62
N LEU A 102 1.25 14.36 -15.38
CA LEU A 102 2.66 14.27 -15.81
C LEU A 102 2.78 13.69 -17.21
N GLU A 103 2.05 12.61 -17.48
CA GLU A 103 2.17 11.79 -18.69
C GLU A 103 1.02 11.99 -19.69
N GLY A 104 -0.04 12.71 -19.31
CA GLY A 104 -1.18 13.00 -20.19
C GLY A 104 -2.04 11.78 -20.52
N LYS A 105 -1.90 10.68 -19.75
CA LYS A 105 -2.67 9.45 -19.89
C LYS A 105 -3.08 8.90 -18.53
N GLU A 106 -4.15 8.12 -18.52
CA GLU A 106 -4.60 7.46 -17.30
C GLU A 106 -3.62 6.36 -16.84
N PHE A 107 -3.29 6.31 -15.54
CA PHE A 107 -2.48 5.24 -14.97
C PHE A 107 -3.29 3.95 -14.81
N SER A 108 -2.65 2.83 -15.10
CA SER A 108 -3.11 1.46 -14.88
C SER A 108 -2.00 0.59 -14.30
N ILE A 109 -2.33 -0.62 -13.85
CA ILE A 109 -1.31 -1.58 -13.42
C ILE A 109 -0.27 -1.94 -14.51
N ASN A 110 -0.55 -1.67 -15.79
CA ASN A 110 0.39 -1.92 -16.89
C ASN A 110 1.48 -0.84 -17.00
N ASP A 111 1.34 0.28 -16.30
CA ASP A 111 2.26 1.41 -16.36
C ASP A 111 3.43 1.29 -15.36
N ALA A 112 3.53 0.18 -14.63
CA ALA A 112 4.68 -0.16 -13.80
C ALA A 112 5.04 -1.65 -13.92
N ASP A 113 6.33 -1.96 -14.05
CA ASP A 113 6.81 -3.34 -14.19
C ASP A 113 6.68 -4.15 -12.89
N TYR A 114 6.77 -3.48 -11.74
CA TYR A 114 6.76 -4.11 -10.42
C TYR A 114 5.97 -3.28 -9.42
N PHE A 115 5.16 -3.96 -8.61
CA PHE A 115 4.46 -3.38 -7.46
C PHE A 115 4.98 -4.02 -6.17
N VAL A 116 5.51 -3.18 -5.27
CA VAL A 116 6.08 -3.62 -4.00
C VAL A 116 5.21 -3.07 -2.86
N PHE A 117 4.87 -3.94 -1.91
CA PHE A 117 3.95 -3.61 -0.80
C PHE A 117 4.60 -3.84 0.55
N HIS A 118 4.12 -3.13 1.56
CA HIS A 118 4.30 -3.58 2.94
C HIS A 118 3.71 -4.99 3.09
N SER A 119 4.50 -5.90 3.66
CA SER A 119 4.26 -7.34 3.57
C SER A 119 4.18 -8.01 4.95
N PRO A 120 3.16 -7.69 5.77
CA PRO A 120 3.02 -8.30 7.10
C PRO A 120 2.75 -9.80 7.01
N TYR A 121 2.14 -10.25 5.91
CA TYR A 121 2.02 -11.64 5.50
C TYR A 121 1.63 -11.73 4.02
N ASN A 122 2.05 -12.80 3.32
CA ASN A 122 1.95 -12.89 1.86
C ASN A 122 0.51 -12.81 1.33
N LYS A 123 -0.49 -13.34 2.06
CA LYS A 123 -1.89 -13.28 1.63
C LYS A 123 -2.40 -11.83 1.49
N LEU A 124 -1.96 -10.90 2.35
CA LEU A 124 -2.36 -9.50 2.21
C LEU A 124 -1.74 -8.86 0.97
N VAL A 125 -0.51 -9.23 0.61
CA VAL A 125 0.15 -8.74 -0.61
C VAL A 125 -0.63 -9.14 -1.85
N GLN A 126 -1.05 -10.41 -1.94
CA GLN A 126 -1.91 -10.89 -3.04
C GLN A 126 -3.20 -10.07 -3.14
N LYS A 127 -3.90 -9.87 -2.01
CA LYS A 127 -5.13 -9.06 -1.96
C LYS A 127 -4.89 -7.59 -2.33
N SER A 128 -3.75 -7.03 -1.95
CA SER A 128 -3.39 -5.64 -2.23
C SER A 128 -3.23 -5.41 -3.72
N PHE A 129 -2.50 -6.29 -4.41
CA PHE A 129 -2.35 -6.19 -5.87
C PHE A 129 -3.68 -6.41 -6.60
N ALA A 130 -4.47 -7.43 -6.19
CA ALA A 130 -5.80 -7.65 -6.74
C ALA A 130 -6.74 -6.43 -6.52
N ARG A 131 -6.59 -5.73 -5.38
CA ARG A 131 -7.34 -4.49 -5.13
C ARG A 131 -6.96 -3.38 -6.10
N LEU A 132 -5.69 -3.27 -6.54
CA LEU A 132 -5.31 -2.31 -7.58
C LEU A 132 -6.03 -2.60 -8.90
N LEU A 133 -6.14 -3.88 -9.28
CA LEU A 133 -6.94 -4.28 -10.45
C LEU A 133 -8.42 -3.90 -10.32
N TYR A 134 -9.00 -4.06 -9.14
CA TYR A 134 -10.37 -3.60 -8.91
C TYR A 134 -10.50 -2.06 -9.01
N ASN A 135 -9.50 -1.29 -8.56
CA ASN A 135 -9.48 0.16 -8.77
C ASN A 135 -9.40 0.52 -10.26
N ASP A 136 -8.59 -0.22 -11.03
CA ASP A 136 -8.54 -0.06 -12.48
C ASP A 136 -9.89 -0.37 -13.14
N PHE A 137 -10.64 -1.38 -12.65
CA PHE A 137 -12.00 -1.65 -13.10
C PHE A 137 -12.95 -0.49 -12.81
N LEU A 138 -12.94 0.04 -11.58
CA LEU A 138 -13.80 1.17 -11.19
C LEU A 138 -13.52 2.43 -12.00
N ARG A 139 -12.29 2.60 -12.46
CA ARG A 139 -11.85 3.71 -13.32
C ARG A 139 -11.96 3.41 -14.81
N ASN A 140 -12.32 2.18 -15.16
CA ASN A 140 -12.39 1.69 -16.53
C ASN A 140 -11.06 1.89 -17.30
N ALA A 141 -9.95 1.62 -16.59
CA ALA A 141 -8.58 1.79 -17.08
C ALA A 141 -8.19 0.73 -18.14
N SER A 142 -7.08 0.99 -18.84
CA SER A 142 -6.63 0.21 -19.99
C SER A 142 -6.21 -1.24 -19.69
N SER A 143 -5.94 -1.56 -18.43
CA SER A 143 -5.58 -2.91 -17.97
C SER A 143 -6.77 -3.88 -17.91
N ILE A 144 -8.00 -3.37 -17.99
CA ILE A 144 -9.22 -4.15 -17.82
C ILE A 144 -9.83 -4.48 -19.18
N ASP A 145 -9.62 -5.73 -19.60
CA ASP A 145 -10.23 -6.28 -20.80
C ASP A 145 -11.72 -6.61 -20.61
N GLU A 146 -12.40 -7.00 -21.69
CA GLU A 146 -13.84 -7.28 -21.67
C GLU A 146 -14.21 -8.46 -20.73
N ALA A 147 -13.37 -9.50 -20.66
CA ALA A 147 -13.62 -10.62 -19.78
C ALA A 147 -13.49 -10.24 -18.30
N ALA A 148 -12.51 -9.38 -17.96
CA ALA A 148 -12.37 -8.80 -16.63
C ALA A 148 -13.56 -7.88 -16.28
N LYS A 149 -14.02 -7.05 -17.23
CA LYS A 149 -15.23 -6.23 -17.03
C LYS A 149 -16.45 -7.09 -16.70
N GLU A 150 -16.70 -8.16 -17.46
CA GLU A 150 -17.82 -9.07 -17.20
C GLU A 150 -17.75 -9.68 -15.79
N LYS A 151 -16.56 -10.11 -15.36
CA LYS A 151 -16.34 -10.67 -14.02
C LYS A 151 -16.56 -9.66 -12.90
N PHE A 152 -16.16 -8.41 -13.07
CA PHE A 152 -16.31 -7.38 -12.04
C PHE A 152 -17.67 -6.66 -12.05
N THR A 153 -18.42 -6.72 -13.16
CA THR A 153 -19.73 -6.07 -13.31
C THR A 153 -20.71 -6.38 -12.16
N PRO A 154 -20.82 -7.62 -11.63
CA PRO A 154 -21.70 -7.90 -10.48
C PRO A 154 -21.37 -7.10 -9.21
N TYR A 155 -20.17 -6.51 -9.12
CA TYR A 155 -19.68 -5.78 -7.96
C TYR A 155 -19.63 -4.26 -8.19
N SER A 156 -20.11 -3.76 -9.33
CA SER A 156 -20.06 -2.33 -9.67
C SER A 156 -20.98 -1.46 -8.80
N SER A 157 -22.00 -2.06 -8.19
CA SER A 157 -22.95 -1.37 -7.31
C SER A 157 -22.58 -1.41 -5.84
N LEU A 158 -21.48 -2.08 -5.45
CA LEU A 158 -21.02 -2.09 -4.07
C LEU A 158 -20.57 -0.68 -3.67
N SER A 159 -21.00 -0.23 -2.50
CA SER A 159 -20.36 0.90 -1.84
C SER A 159 -18.90 0.56 -1.49
N LEU A 160 -18.08 1.58 -1.26
CA LEU A 160 -16.69 1.39 -0.83
C LEU A 160 -16.63 0.51 0.43
N ASP A 161 -17.46 0.79 1.42
CA ASP A 161 -17.51 0.04 2.68
C ASP A 161 -17.88 -1.44 2.48
N GLU A 162 -18.86 -1.72 1.61
CA GLU A 162 -19.23 -3.10 1.26
C GLU A 162 -18.09 -3.80 0.50
N SER A 163 -17.40 -3.08 -0.39
CA SER A 163 -16.31 -3.64 -1.18
C SER A 163 -15.14 -4.12 -0.31
N TYR A 164 -14.85 -3.45 0.82
CA TYR A 164 -13.79 -3.85 1.75
C TYR A 164 -14.13 -5.11 2.56
N GLN A 165 -15.42 -5.47 2.65
CA GLN A 165 -15.90 -6.61 3.42
C GLN A 165 -16.33 -7.79 2.52
N SER A 166 -16.39 -7.58 1.20
CA SER A 166 -16.86 -8.57 0.24
C SER A 166 -15.80 -9.63 -0.05
N ARG A 167 -15.94 -10.79 0.59
CA ARG A 167 -15.12 -11.97 0.31
C ARG A 167 -15.31 -12.54 -1.08
N ASP A 168 -16.44 -12.25 -1.74
CA ASP A 168 -16.68 -12.72 -3.10
C ASP A 168 -15.94 -11.85 -4.11
N LEU A 169 -15.86 -10.53 -3.86
CA LEU A 169 -15.00 -9.65 -4.65
C LEU A 169 -13.53 -10.05 -4.53
N GLU A 170 -13.05 -10.42 -3.34
CA GLU A 170 -11.65 -10.86 -3.14
C GLU A 170 -11.27 -12.14 -3.92
N LYS A 171 -12.25 -12.93 -4.38
CA LYS A 171 -12.01 -14.20 -5.10
C LYS A 171 -12.01 -14.05 -6.62
N VAL A 172 -12.57 -12.96 -7.13
CA VAL A 172 -12.75 -12.67 -8.55
C VAL A 172 -11.43 -12.22 -9.15
#